data_AF-A0A6V8CD55-F1
#
_entry.id   AF-A0A6V8CD55-F1
#
_cell.length_a   1.000
_cell.length_b   1.000
_cell.length_c   1.000
_cell.angle_alpha   90.00
_cell.angle_beta   90.00
_cell.angle_gamma   90.00
#
_symmetry.space_group_name_H-M   'P 1'
#
loop_
_entity.id
_entity.type
_entity.pdbx_description
1 polymer ?
#
loop_
_entity_poly.entity_id
_entity_poly.type
_entity_poly.pdbx_seq_one_letter_code
_entity_poly.pdbx_strand_id
1 'polypeptide(L)'
;MQGLHARSATITEPTYDRTWDDIHRLLAHMGAEMQAQREKFDARRASLGNVPETHRALMKYVHARATFECLQWTLGMREDVGALDAPIHLVRRG
;
A
#
# COMPACT_ATOMS: atom_id res chain seq x y z
N MET A 1 -48.08 24.23 -20.43
CA MET A 1 -47.09 24.38 -19.35
C MET A 1 -46.74 23.00 -18.83
N GLN A 2 -45.66 22.40 -19.34
CA GLN A 2 -45.18 21.09 -18.88
C GLN A 2 -44.34 21.29 -17.61
N GLY A 3 -44.75 20.65 -16.52
CA GLY A 3 -44.08 20.73 -15.22
C GLY A 3 -42.72 20.05 -15.25
N LEU A 4 -41.70 20.76 -14.78
CA LEU A 4 -40.39 20.22 -14.46
C LEU A 4 -40.56 19.15 -13.37
N HIS A 5 -40.48 17.87 -13.73
CA HIS A 5 -40.17 16.84 -12.75
C HIS A 5 -38.69 16.97 -12.38
N ALA A 6 -38.42 17.82 -11.38
CA ALA A 6 -37.19 17.72 -10.62
C ALA A 6 -37.17 16.29 -10.05
N ARG A 7 -36.38 15.41 -10.67
CA ARG A 7 -36.04 14.12 -10.09
C ARG A 7 -35.33 14.46 -8.79
N SER A 8 -36.07 14.39 -7.67
CA SER A 8 -35.45 14.36 -6.35
C SER A 8 -34.55 13.13 -6.40
N ALA A 9 -33.26 13.36 -6.63
CA ALA A 9 -32.27 12.37 -6.28
C ALA A 9 -32.42 12.23 -4.79
N THR A 10 -33.13 11.19 -4.37
CA THR A 10 -33.07 10.68 -3.01
C THR A 10 -31.59 10.46 -2.77
N ILE A 11 -30.94 11.44 -2.12
CA ILE A 11 -29.63 11.26 -1.53
C ILE A 11 -29.92 10.29 -0.40
N THR A 12 -29.88 9.00 -0.75
CA THR A 12 -29.84 7.91 0.22
C THR A 12 -28.74 8.30 1.19
N GLU A 13 -29.14 8.42 2.45
CA GLU A 13 -28.32 8.76 3.62
C GLU A 13 -26.84 8.39 3.42
N PRO A 14 -25.87 9.30 3.64
CA PRO A 14 -24.46 9.00 3.41
C PRO A 14 -24.10 7.74 4.18
N THR A 15 -24.00 6.62 3.46
CA THR A 15 -23.82 5.31 4.07
C THR A 15 -22.34 5.18 4.37
N TYR A 16 -21.90 5.82 5.46
CA TYR A 16 -20.50 5.79 5.92
C TYR A 16 -19.94 4.36 5.95
N ASP A 17 -20.79 3.37 6.23
CA ASP A 17 -20.44 1.94 6.20
C ASP A 17 -19.91 1.48 4.83
N ARG A 18 -20.52 1.92 3.72
CA ARG A 18 -20.06 1.57 2.37
C ARG A 18 -18.67 2.17 2.08
N THR A 19 -18.40 3.36 2.61
CA THR A 19 -17.11 4.03 2.47
C THR A 19 -16.01 3.29 3.23
N TRP A 20 -16.30 2.76 4.41
CA TRP A 20 -15.33 1.99 5.18
C TRP A 20 -14.99 0.65 4.53
N ASP A 21 -15.96 -0.06 3.95
CA ASP A 21 -15.70 -1.29 3.19
C ASP A 21 -14.78 -1.03 1.98
N ASP A 22 -14.99 0.07 1.27
CA ASP A 22 -14.14 0.49 0.15
C ASP A 22 -12.71 0.83 0.61
N ILE A 23 -12.58 1.53 1.75
CA ILE A 23 -11.29 1.85 2.37
C ILE A 23 -10.55 0.57 2.76
N HIS A 24 -11.22 -0.39 3.41
CA HIS A 24 -10.61 -1.66 3.79
C HIS A 24 -10.15 -2.46 2.57
N ARG A 25 -10.96 -2.51 1.50
CA ARG A 25 -10.56 -3.16 0.24
C ARG A 25 -9.34 -2.51 -0.40
N LEU A 26 -9.29 -1.18 -0.41
CA LEU A 26 -8.15 -0.44 -0.94
C LEU A 26 -6.89 -0.70 -0.13
N LEU A 27 -6.97 -0.68 1.20
CA LEU A 27 -5.84 -1.01 2.07
C LEU A 27 -5.36 -2.43 1.87
N ALA A 28 -6.26 -3.42 1.82
CA ALA A 28 -5.89 -4.81 1.57
C ALA A 28 -5.16 -4.97 0.22
N HIS A 29 -5.65 -4.30 -0.83
CA HIS A 29 -4.99 -4.28 -2.13
C HIS A 29 -3.60 -3.63 -2.06
N MET A 30 -3.45 -2.52 -1.34
CA MET A 30 -2.16 -1.84 -1.17
C MET A 30 -1.16 -2.65 -0.34
N GLY A 31 -1.62 -3.35 0.69
CA GLY A 31 -0.82 -4.30 1.44
C GLY A 31 -0.31 -5.44 0.54
N ALA A 32 -1.16 -6.00 -0.31
CA ALA A 32 -0.77 -7.03 -1.27
C ALA A 32 0.27 -6.53 -2.29
N GLU A 33 0.07 -5.32 -2.85
CA GLU A 33 1.04 -4.71 -3.76
C GLU A 33 2.38 -4.42 -3.09
N MET A 34 2.37 -3.94 -1.85
CA MET A 34 3.58 -3.74 -1.05
C MET A 34 4.34 -5.06 -0.89
N GLN A 35 3.65 -6.15 -0.53
CA GLN A 35 4.27 -7.47 -0.41
C GLN A 35 4.78 -8.02 -1.75
N ALA A 36 4.06 -7.79 -2.85
CA ALA A 36 4.55 -8.16 -4.17
C ALA A 36 5.86 -7.42 -4.53
N GLN A 37 6.04 -6.15 -4.11
CA GLN A 37 7.31 -5.45 -4.28
C GLN A 37 8.41 -6.04 -3.39
N ARG A 38 8.08 -6.48 -2.17
CA ARG A 38 9.01 -7.17 -1.26
C ARG A 38 9.52 -8.47 -1.88
N GLU A 39 8.63 -9.31 -2.36
CA GLU A 39 8.96 -10.58 -3.02
C GLU A 39 9.84 -10.37 -4.27
N LYS A 40 9.52 -9.34 -5.08
CA LYS A 40 10.35 -8.96 -6.23
C LYS A 40 11.75 -8.53 -5.82
N PHE A 41 11.89 -7.78 -4.73
CA PHE A 41 13.19 -7.42 -4.18
C PHE A 41 13.96 -8.66 -3.70
N ASP A 42 13.32 -9.55 -2.93
CA ASP A 42 13.97 -10.74 -2.39
C ASP A 42 14.41 -11.71 -3.50
N ALA A 43 13.55 -11.95 -4.49
CA ALA A 43 13.90 -12.75 -5.67
C ALA A 43 15.06 -12.14 -6.47
N ARG A 44 15.09 -10.81 -6.59
CA ARG A 44 16.17 -10.11 -7.31
C ARG A 44 17.48 -10.13 -6.54
N ARG A 45 17.42 -9.96 -5.21
CA ARG A 45 18.58 -10.09 -4.32
C ARG A 45 19.14 -11.51 -4.37
N ALA A 46 18.28 -12.53 -4.37
CA ALA A 46 18.69 -13.92 -4.46
C ALA A 46 19.36 -14.27 -5.81
N SER A 47 18.89 -13.68 -6.92
CA SER A 47 19.41 -13.98 -8.26
C SER A 47 20.62 -13.15 -8.68
N LEU A 48 20.66 -11.85 -8.35
CA LEU A 48 21.68 -10.91 -8.84
C LEU A 48 22.63 -10.43 -7.73
N GLY A 49 22.33 -10.69 -6.46
CA GLY A 49 23.06 -10.12 -5.34
C GLY A 49 22.86 -8.60 -5.23
N ASN A 50 23.88 -7.92 -4.71
CA ASN A 50 23.84 -6.48 -4.41
C ASN A 50 24.27 -5.62 -5.61
N VAL A 51 23.42 -5.55 -6.63
CA VAL A 51 23.63 -4.71 -7.83
C VAL A 51 22.66 -3.50 -7.84
N PRO A 52 22.92 -2.44 -8.63
CA PRO A 52 22.08 -1.25 -8.68
C PRO A 52 20.60 -1.55 -8.94
N GLU A 53 20.28 -2.58 -9.72
CA GLU A 53 18.91 -3.02 -9.99
C GLU A 53 18.22 -3.58 -8.75
N THR A 54 18.96 -4.31 -7.90
CA THR A 54 18.47 -4.80 -6.60
C THR A 54 18.20 -3.65 -5.66
N HIS A 55 19.08 -2.64 -5.63
CA HIS A 55 18.85 -1.42 -4.85
C HIS A 55 17.62 -0.65 -5.34
N ARG A 56 17.42 -0.53 -6.66
CA ARG A 56 16.20 0.05 -7.23
C ARG A 56 14.94 -0.71 -6.83
N ALA A 57 14.98 -2.04 -6.79
CA ALA A 57 13.86 -2.85 -6.29
C ALA A 57 13.59 -2.62 -4.80
N LEU A 58 14.65 -2.53 -3.97
CA LEU A 58 14.52 -2.19 -2.55
C LEU A 58 13.82 -0.83 -2.36
N MET A 59 14.25 0.20 -3.08
CA MET A 59 13.67 1.54 -2.96
C MET A 59 12.18 1.57 -3.34
N LYS A 60 11.76 0.77 -4.34
CA LYS A 60 10.34 0.62 -4.67
C LYS A 60 9.54 -0.02 -3.55
N TYR A 61 10.06 -1.08 -2.93
CA TYR A 61 9.42 -1.72 -1.78
C TYR A 61 9.34 -0.76 -0.59
N VAL A 62 10.44 -0.08 -0.23
CA VAL A 62 10.48 0.90 0.87
C VAL A 62 9.48 2.02 0.65
N HIS A 63 9.38 2.53 -0.57
CA HIS A 63 8.39 3.55 -0.92
C HIS A 63 6.95 3.04 -0.75
N ALA A 64 6.63 1.88 -1.32
CA ALA A 64 5.29 1.28 -1.20
C ALA A 64 4.89 1.06 0.26
N ARG A 65 5.84 0.60 1.08
CA ARG A 65 5.65 0.42 2.52
C ARG A 65 5.38 1.73 3.25
N ALA A 66 6.19 2.76 3.01
CA ALA A 66 5.99 4.07 3.64
C ALA A 66 4.63 4.68 3.27
N THR A 67 4.18 4.49 2.03
CA THR A 67 2.83 4.89 1.60
C THR A 67 1.75 4.12 2.34
N PHE A 68 1.90 2.79 2.46
CA PHE A 68 0.93 1.95 3.18
C PHE A 68 0.84 2.31 4.67
N GLU A 69 1.97 2.46 5.36
CA GLU A 69 2.04 2.90 6.77
C GLU A 69 1.40 4.29 6.96
N CYS A 70 1.63 5.22 6.03
CA CYS A 70 1.02 6.54 6.06
C CYS A 70 -0.51 6.49 5.91
N LEU A 71 -1.02 5.64 5.01
CA LEU A 71 -2.47 5.44 4.84
C LEU A 71 -3.10 4.84 6.10
N GLN A 72 -2.47 3.82 6.68
CA GLN A 72 -2.93 3.23 7.94
C GLN A 72 -2.96 4.27 9.07
N TRP A 73 -1.88 5.04 9.22
CA TRP A 73 -1.78 6.07 10.24
C TRP A 73 -2.86 7.15 10.09
N THR A 74 -3.09 7.61 8.86
CA THR A 74 -4.13 8.61 8.53
C THR A 74 -5.53 8.12 8.89
N LEU A 75 -5.78 6.81 8.76
CA LEU A 75 -7.06 6.19 9.05
C LEU A 75 -7.18 5.68 10.49
N GLY A 76 -6.16 5.87 11.33
CA GLY A 76 -6.13 5.36 12.71
C GLY A 76 -6.04 3.84 12.81
N MET A 77 -5.63 3.16 11.74
CA MET A 77 -5.48 1.72 11.68
C MET A 77 -4.06 1.30 12.09
N ARG A 78 -3.93 0.11 12.68
CA ARG A 78 -2.63 -0.48 13.05
C ARG A 78 -2.60 -1.95 12.64
N GLU A 79 -2.16 -2.23 11.42
CA GLU A 79 -1.72 -3.59 11.08
C GLU A 79 -0.20 -3.65 11.20
N ASP A 80 0.32 -4.81 11.57
CA ASP A 80 1.76 -5.03 11.64
C ASP A 80 2.34 -5.16 10.22
N VAL A 81 3.16 -4.20 9.82
CA VAL A 81 3.81 -4.14 8.50
C VAL A 81 5.20 -4.84 8.52
N GLY A 82 5.57 -5.45 9.66
CA GLY A 82 6.86 -6.09 9.90
C GLY A 82 8.01 -5.08 10.00
N ALA A 83 9.15 -5.44 10.60
CA ALA A 83 10.31 -4.55 10.63
C ALA A 83 10.90 -4.37 9.21
N LEU A 84 11.46 -3.19 8.92
CA LEU A 84 12.38 -3.08 7.79
C LEU A 84 13.57 -3.95 8.15
N ASP A 85 13.77 -5.06 7.43
CA ASP A 85 15.04 -5.79 7.57
C ASP A 85 16.15 -4.78 7.34
N ALA A 86 17.03 -4.70 8.34
CA ALA A 86 17.97 -3.60 8.55
C ALA A 86 18.74 -3.23 7.27
N PRO A 87 19.19 -1.96 7.17
CA PRO A 87 19.64 -1.41 5.91
C PRO A 87 20.82 -2.22 5.36
N ILE A 88 20.88 -2.35 4.03
CA ILE A 88 22.00 -2.97 3.32
C ILE A 88 23.23 -2.05 3.48
N HIS A 89 23.86 -2.04 4.64
CA HIS A 89 25.24 -1.63 4.77
C HIS A 89 26.05 -2.77 5.38
N LEU A 90 27.04 -3.23 4.60
CA LEU A 90 28.32 -3.69 5.12
C LEU A 90 28.34 -4.98 5.98
N VAL A 91 27.73 -6.08 5.52
CA VAL A 91 28.36 -7.39 5.83
C VAL A 91 29.54 -7.56 4.87
N ARG A 92 30.65 -6.87 5.16
CA ARG A 92 31.97 -7.37 4.76
C ARG A 92 32.10 -8.68 5.53
N ARG A 93 31.89 -9.80 4.85
CA ARG A 93 32.32 -11.10 5.38
C ARG A 93 33.83 -10.98 5.60
N GLY A 94 34.24 -10.89 6.85
CA GLY A 94 35.58 -11.28 7.27
C GLY A 94 35.76 -12.77 7.06
#